data_AF-A0A8R1EGH6-F1
#
_entry.id   AF-A0A8R1EGH6-F1
#
_cell.length_a   1.000
_cell.length_b   1.000
_cell.length_c   1.000
_cell.angle_alpha   90.00
_cell.angle_beta   90.00
_cell.angle_gamma   90.00
#
_symmetry.space_group_name_H-M   'P 1'
#
loop_
_entity.id
_entity.type
_entity.pdbx_description
1 polymer ?
#
loop_
_entity_poly.entity_id
_entity_poly.type
_entity_poly.pdbx_seq_one_letter_code
_entity_poly.pdbx_strand_id
1 'polypeptide(L)'
;LGVTRYVQSKGDQSPPIGRNGLGDALSTATSHNCANPSTHPPSLTMPSSSSSGAPPNGVGSSTPSGLLPNGATTNNNNGGPDAVTVTQNSAQLVLPTPLFSQMSLQPKLARVFRKGLLKAASTTGAWIITSGCDTGVVRHVAAALEGAGSAQRNKIVCIGIAPWGLLKKREEFIGQDKTVPYYPTSSKGRFTGLNNRHSYFLLVDNGTVGRYGAEVILRKRLEMYISQKQKIFGGTRSVPVVCVVLEGGSCTIRSVLDYVTNVPRVPVVVCDGSGRAADLFAFAHQNVTEDGLLPDDVRRQVLALVETTFGCSEAAAHRLLHELIVCAQHKNLLTIFRLGEKGEHDVDHAILTALLKGQNLSAADQLALALAWNRVDIARSDVFAMGHASRLTSCTPFGRKNVS
;
A
#
# COMPACT_ATOMS: atom_id res chain seq x y z
N LEU A 1 14.03 -7.08 14.02
CA LEU A 1 13.29 -6.25 13.05
C LEU A 1 14.10 -4.97 12.87
N GLY A 2 14.69 -4.75 11.69
CA GLY A 2 15.32 -3.46 11.35
C GLY A 2 14.34 -2.60 10.57
N VAL A 3 14.20 -1.32 10.94
CA VAL A 3 13.30 -0.35 10.27
C VAL A 3 14.11 0.70 9.54
N THR A 4 14.32 0.53 8.24
CA THR A 4 15.22 1.40 7.48
C THR A 4 14.47 2.58 6.87
N ARG A 5 15.00 3.80 7.01
CA ARG A 5 14.48 4.98 6.30
C ARG A 5 15.20 5.16 4.96
N TYR A 6 14.45 5.40 3.89
CA TYR A 6 15.02 5.80 2.60
C TYR A 6 15.13 7.33 2.52
N VAL A 7 16.32 7.82 2.19
CA VAL A 7 16.63 9.24 2.06
C VAL A 7 17.06 9.50 0.62
N GLN A 8 16.22 10.21 -0.13
CA GLN A 8 16.57 10.70 -1.45
C GLN A 8 17.38 11.99 -1.29
N SER A 9 18.63 12.02 -1.79
CA SER A 9 19.43 13.25 -1.76
C SER A 9 18.72 14.32 -2.63
N LYS A 10 18.51 15.50 -2.06
CA LYS A 10 18.15 16.68 -2.84
C LYS A 10 19.47 17.23 -3.39
N GLY A 11 19.62 17.28 -4.72
CA GLY A 11 20.68 18.10 -5.29
C GLY A 11 20.45 19.54 -4.87
N ASP A 12 21.44 20.17 -4.26
CA ASP A 12 21.41 21.60 -3.96
C ASP A 12 21.21 22.36 -5.27
N GLN A 13 20.03 22.96 -5.44
CA GLN A 13 19.86 24.10 -6.33
C GLN A 13 19.95 25.34 -5.45
N SER A 14 21.17 25.85 -5.28
CA SER A 14 21.37 27.23 -4.85
C SER A 14 20.88 28.16 -5.96
N PRO A 15 20.17 29.27 -5.64
CA PRO A 15 19.80 30.26 -6.64
C PRO A 15 21.08 30.96 -7.15
N PRO A 16 21.18 31.28 -8.45
CA PRO A 16 22.38 31.93 -8.97
C PRO A 16 22.47 33.35 -8.40
N ILE A 17 23.55 33.62 -7.68
CA ILE A 17 23.97 34.97 -7.32
C ILE A 17 24.43 35.66 -8.61
N GLY A 18 23.71 36.70 -9.03
CA GLY A 18 24.10 37.52 -10.15
C GLY A 18 25.38 38.32 -9.85
N ARG A 19 26.34 38.29 -10.78
CA ARG A 19 27.35 39.33 -10.93
C ARG A 19 27.57 39.64 -12.41
N ASN A 20 27.50 40.94 -12.69
CA ASN A 20 27.67 41.58 -13.98
C ASN A 20 29.12 41.50 -14.50
N GLY A 21 29.26 41.28 -15.81
CA GLY A 21 29.97 42.19 -16.73
C GLY A 21 31.48 42.05 -16.97
N LEU A 22 31.83 41.91 -18.27
CA LEU A 22 33.08 42.25 -19.00
C LEU A 22 34.30 41.33 -18.74
N GLY A 23 35.09 40.84 -19.70
CA GLY A 23 35.20 40.97 -21.16
C GLY A 23 36.44 40.14 -21.64
N ASP A 24 36.57 39.98 -22.97
CA ASP A 24 37.77 39.59 -23.75
C ASP A 24 38.15 38.10 -24.02
N ALA A 25 37.72 37.65 -25.21
CA ALA A 25 38.50 37.26 -26.41
C ALA A 25 39.75 36.34 -26.37
N LEU A 26 39.65 35.30 -27.24
CA LEU A 26 40.66 34.55 -28.04
C LEU A 26 41.52 33.39 -27.46
N SER A 27 41.32 32.22 -28.10
CA SER A 27 42.33 31.32 -28.73
C SER A 27 42.35 29.83 -28.32
N THR A 28 42.23 28.99 -29.36
CA THR A 28 42.89 27.70 -29.65
C THR A 28 43.04 26.58 -28.60
N ALA A 29 42.38 25.45 -28.92
CA ALA A 29 42.82 24.05 -28.84
C ALA A 29 43.82 23.61 -27.74
N THR A 30 43.40 22.73 -26.83
CA THR A 30 43.88 21.34 -26.66
C THR A 30 43.28 20.69 -25.40
N SER A 31 43.25 19.36 -25.40
CA SER A 31 42.87 18.38 -24.36
C SER A 31 42.87 18.82 -22.89
N HIS A 32 41.77 18.54 -22.16
CA HIS A 32 41.70 17.62 -21.01
C HIS A 32 40.42 17.83 -20.17
N ASN A 33 39.88 16.73 -19.65
CA ASN A 33 39.10 16.54 -18.41
C ASN A 33 38.38 17.75 -17.78
N CYS A 34 37.06 17.63 -17.66
CA CYS A 34 36.25 18.11 -16.53
C CYS A 34 35.04 17.17 -16.40
N ALA A 35 35.00 16.31 -15.37
CA ALA A 35 34.38 16.59 -14.07
C ALA A 35 32.86 16.85 -14.18
N ASN A 36 32.07 15.78 -14.13
CA ASN A 36 30.64 15.87 -13.88
C ASN A 36 30.40 16.25 -12.40
N PRO A 37 29.38 17.08 -12.09
CA PRO A 37 29.04 17.41 -10.72
C PRO A 37 28.63 16.13 -9.98
N SER A 38 29.23 15.92 -8.81
CA SER A 38 28.99 14.77 -7.94
C SER A 38 27.54 14.75 -7.46
N THR A 39 26.67 14.06 -8.18
CA THR A 39 25.37 13.64 -7.66
C THR A 39 25.62 12.56 -6.61
N HIS A 40 25.53 12.91 -5.33
CA HIS A 40 25.59 11.92 -4.27
C HIS A 40 24.44 10.92 -4.44
N PRO A 41 24.73 9.61 -4.45
CA PRO A 41 23.70 8.59 -4.56
C PRO A 41 22.72 8.66 -3.38
N PRO A 42 21.44 8.29 -3.60
CA PRO A 42 20.48 8.22 -2.51
C PRO A 42 20.89 7.14 -1.49
N SER A 43 20.47 7.31 -0.24
CA SER A 43 20.98 6.52 0.88
C SER A 43 19.89 5.96 1.79
N LEU A 44 20.20 4.85 2.47
CA LEU A 44 19.33 4.15 3.42
C LEU A 44 19.93 4.24 4.83
N THR A 45 19.11 4.55 5.85
CA THR A 45 19.53 4.63 7.26
C THR A 45 18.96 3.46 8.07
N MET A 46 19.83 2.65 8.67
CA MET A 46 19.46 1.45 9.45
C MET A 46 19.47 1.74 10.97
N PRO A 47 18.40 1.41 11.73
CA PRO A 47 18.39 1.49 13.19
C PRO A 47 18.84 0.17 13.84
N SER A 48 19.18 0.26 15.13
CA SER A 48 19.69 -0.82 15.97
C SER A 48 18.90 -2.14 15.90
N SER A 49 19.60 -3.24 15.66
CA SER A 49 19.14 -4.59 16.01
C SER A 49 20.25 -5.34 16.73
N SER A 50 20.12 -5.52 18.04
CA SER A 50 20.96 -6.43 18.82
C SER A 50 20.42 -7.86 18.68
N SER A 51 21.23 -8.77 18.14
CA SER A 51 21.02 -10.20 18.27
C SER A 51 22.06 -10.79 19.22
N SER A 52 21.68 -10.98 20.48
CA SER A 52 22.20 -12.04 21.33
C SER A 52 21.05 -12.53 22.21
N GLY A 53 20.72 -13.82 22.11
CA GLY A 53 19.81 -14.47 23.02
C GLY A 53 20.55 -14.82 24.30
N ALA A 54 20.26 -14.10 25.40
CA ALA A 54 20.36 -14.52 26.80
C ALA A 54 19.80 -13.39 27.68
N PRO A 55 19.12 -13.69 28.82
CA PRO A 55 18.44 -12.67 29.61
C PRO A 55 19.43 -11.91 30.51
N PRO A 56 19.23 -10.62 30.82
CA PRO A 56 20.03 -9.97 31.85
C PRO A 56 19.26 -9.92 33.18
N ASN A 57 19.87 -10.56 34.18
CA ASN A 57 19.80 -10.11 35.56
C ASN A 57 20.54 -8.77 35.68
N GLY A 58 20.08 -7.89 36.58
CA GLY A 58 20.95 -6.99 37.34
C GLY A 58 21.22 -5.59 36.77
N VAL A 59 20.50 -4.61 37.34
CA VAL A 59 20.93 -3.27 37.79
C VAL A 59 22.31 -2.75 37.33
N GLY A 60 22.32 -1.54 36.74
CA GLY A 60 23.54 -0.74 36.57
C GLY A 60 23.32 0.55 35.79
N SER A 61 23.31 1.67 36.50
CA SER A 61 23.26 3.05 36.00
C SER A 61 24.52 3.47 35.23
N SER A 62 24.39 4.22 34.13
CA SER A 62 25.29 5.33 33.77
C SER A 62 24.82 6.07 32.52
N THR A 63 24.66 7.38 32.65
CA THR A 63 24.55 8.38 31.56
C THR A 63 25.94 8.69 30.98
N PRO A 64 26.01 9.14 29.72
CA PRO A 64 26.62 10.45 29.51
C PRO A 64 25.91 11.33 28.47
N SER A 65 25.86 12.61 28.82
CA SER A 65 25.39 13.77 28.06
C SER A 65 26.34 14.18 26.94
N GLY A 66 25.81 14.81 25.88
CA GLY A 66 26.59 15.78 25.10
C GLY A 66 26.14 16.03 23.65
N LEU A 67 25.73 17.29 23.40
CA LEU A 67 25.77 18.05 22.14
C LEU A 67 24.57 17.95 21.18
N LEU A 68 23.61 18.85 21.42
CA LEU A 68 22.69 19.43 20.42
C LEU A 68 23.36 20.62 19.70
N PRO A 69 22.87 20.98 18.49
CA PRO A 69 22.36 22.34 18.36
C PRO A 69 20.94 22.43 17.75
N ASN A 70 20.10 23.14 18.50
CA ASN A 70 19.05 24.11 18.15
C ASN A 70 17.93 23.76 17.15
N GLY A 71 16.70 23.75 17.68
CA GLY A 71 15.53 24.19 16.92
C GLY A 71 14.20 23.46 17.14
N ALA A 72 13.81 23.08 18.36
CA ALA A 72 12.41 22.78 18.67
C ALA A 72 12.12 22.96 20.16
N THR A 73 11.15 23.82 20.46
CA THR A 73 10.54 24.03 21.77
C THR A 73 10.04 22.72 22.37
N THR A 74 10.55 22.38 23.55
CA THR A 74 10.12 21.27 24.39
C THR A 74 8.83 21.63 25.10
N ASN A 75 7.81 20.78 24.94
CA ASN A 75 6.75 20.66 25.95
C ASN A 75 6.91 19.26 26.55
N ASN A 76 7.47 19.23 27.76
CA ASN A 76 7.65 18.02 28.56
C ASN A 76 6.29 17.45 28.94
N ASN A 77 6.03 16.19 28.57
CA ASN A 77 5.29 15.26 29.41
C ASN A 77 5.58 13.82 28.98
N ASN A 78 6.01 13.02 29.97
CA ASN A 78 6.25 11.58 29.96
C ASN A 78 5.52 10.77 28.87
N GLY A 79 6.27 10.00 28.08
CA GLY A 79 5.72 8.95 27.22
C GLY A 79 6.84 8.08 26.65
N GLY A 80 6.65 6.76 26.67
CA GLY A 80 7.58 5.76 26.14
C GLY A 80 7.69 5.78 24.60
N PRO A 81 8.12 4.68 23.97
CA PRO A 81 8.77 4.65 22.66
C PRO A 81 7.94 5.36 21.59
N ASP A 82 8.62 6.20 20.79
CA ASP A 82 8.05 7.06 19.74
C ASP A 82 6.84 6.42 19.04
N ALA A 83 5.66 6.84 19.49
CA ALA A 83 4.40 6.35 18.96
C ALA A 83 4.23 6.89 17.54
N VAL A 84 4.11 5.98 16.57
CA VAL A 84 3.75 6.34 15.21
C VAL A 84 2.38 7.03 15.26
N THR A 85 2.37 8.34 15.04
CA THR A 85 1.17 9.16 15.19
C THR A 85 0.31 8.99 13.92
N VAL A 86 -0.73 8.17 14.02
CA VAL A 86 -1.74 8.03 12.97
C VAL A 86 -2.74 9.17 13.10
N THR A 87 -2.93 9.95 12.03
CA THR A 87 -3.89 11.06 12.03
C THR A 87 -5.32 10.53 12.03
N GLN A 88 -6.28 11.32 12.52
CA GLN A 88 -7.67 10.90 12.72
C GLN A 88 -8.36 10.33 11.45
N ASN A 89 -7.82 10.57 10.24
CA ASN A 89 -8.44 10.18 8.97
C ASN A 89 -7.66 9.09 8.19
N SER A 90 -6.57 8.57 8.76
CA SER A 90 -5.66 7.65 8.07
C SER A 90 -6.29 6.26 7.86
N ALA A 91 -6.27 5.79 6.61
CA ALA A 91 -6.50 4.38 6.25
C ALA A 91 -5.16 3.71 5.89
N GLN A 92 -5.17 2.40 5.65
CA GLN A 92 -4.01 1.71 5.10
C GLN A 92 -4.38 0.94 3.84
N LEU A 93 -3.50 1.05 2.85
CA LEU A 93 -3.62 0.39 1.58
C LEU A 93 -2.56 -0.68 1.46
N VAL A 94 -3.01 -1.93 1.35
CA VAL A 94 -2.12 -3.08 1.19
C VAL A 94 -2.18 -3.57 -0.25
N LEU A 95 -1.02 -3.70 -0.88
CA LEU A 95 -0.89 -4.29 -2.22
C LEU A 95 -0.17 -5.65 -2.09
N PRO A 96 -0.86 -6.79 -2.30
CA PRO A 96 -0.21 -8.09 -2.33
C PRO A 96 0.62 -8.19 -3.62
N THR A 97 1.85 -8.68 -3.49
CA THR A 97 2.76 -8.81 -4.64
C THR A 97 2.69 -10.20 -5.25
N PRO A 98 2.66 -10.33 -6.60
CA PRO A 98 2.87 -11.61 -7.25
C PRO A 98 4.33 -12.06 -7.09
N LEU A 99 4.50 -13.35 -6.80
CA LEU A 99 5.80 -14.02 -6.89
C LEU A 99 6.13 -14.18 -8.39
N PHE A 100 7.17 -13.48 -8.84
CA PHE A 100 7.75 -13.57 -10.18
C PHE A 100 6.75 -13.49 -11.35
N SER A 101 6.30 -12.28 -11.68
CA SER A 101 5.81 -11.96 -13.03
C SER A 101 6.25 -10.55 -13.43
N GLN A 102 6.68 -10.40 -14.69
CA GLN A 102 6.71 -9.09 -15.32
C GLN A 102 5.26 -8.72 -15.62
N MET A 103 4.66 -7.92 -14.73
CA MET A 103 3.32 -7.40 -14.96
C MET A 103 3.34 -6.44 -16.15
N SER A 104 2.55 -6.73 -17.16
CA SER A 104 2.30 -5.84 -18.30
C SER A 104 0.82 -5.45 -18.27
N LEU A 105 0.54 -4.32 -17.62
CA LEU A 105 -0.82 -3.76 -17.60
C LEU A 105 -1.11 -3.01 -18.90
N GLN A 106 -2.36 -3.06 -19.34
CA GLN A 106 -2.85 -2.16 -20.37
C GLN A 106 -2.55 -0.70 -19.97
N PRO A 107 -1.96 0.14 -20.85
CA PRO A 107 -1.53 1.49 -20.49
C PRO A 107 -2.62 2.36 -19.87
N LYS A 108 -3.86 2.23 -20.37
CA LYS A 108 -5.03 2.97 -19.86
C LYS A 108 -5.35 2.56 -18.42
N LEU A 109 -5.46 1.26 -18.14
CA LEU A 109 -5.69 0.74 -16.79
C LEU A 109 -4.56 1.16 -15.84
N ALA A 110 -3.31 1.03 -16.27
CA ALA A 110 -2.15 1.40 -15.47
C ALA A 110 -2.18 2.90 -15.08
N ARG A 111 -2.59 3.79 -16.01
CA ARG A 111 -2.74 5.22 -15.73
C ARG A 111 -3.86 5.50 -14.73
N VAL A 112 -5.03 4.89 -14.92
CA VAL A 112 -6.20 5.07 -14.04
C VAL A 112 -5.89 4.54 -12.64
N PHE A 113 -5.29 3.35 -12.54
CA PHE A 113 -4.82 2.77 -11.28
C PHE A 113 -3.86 3.71 -10.55
N ARG A 114 -2.79 4.18 -11.23
CA ARG A 114 -1.81 5.10 -10.61
C ARG A 114 -2.44 6.38 -10.08
N LYS A 115 -3.33 7.00 -10.87
CA LYS A 115 -4.03 8.23 -10.48
C LYS A 115 -4.95 7.99 -9.28
N GLY A 116 -5.78 6.95 -9.32
CA GLY A 116 -6.71 6.63 -8.24
C GLY A 116 -5.98 6.22 -6.95
N LEU A 117 -4.92 5.42 -7.06
CA LEU A 117 -4.06 5.05 -5.94
C LEU A 117 -3.53 6.28 -5.17
N LEU A 118 -2.91 7.21 -5.89
CA LEU A 118 -2.39 8.44 -5.31
C LEU A 118 -3.49 9.32 -4.72
N LYS A 119 -4.60 9.45 -5.44
CA LYS A 119 -5.73 10.27 -5.02
C LYS A 119 -6.32 9.72 -3.73
N ALA A 120 -6.58 8.42 -3.62
CA ALA A 120 -7.02 7.78 -2.39
C ALA A 120 -6.04 8.04 -1.24
N ALA A 121 -4.75 7.72 -1.44
CA ALA A 121 -3.74 7.88 -0.39
C ALA A 121 -3.58 9.34 0.09
N SER A 122 -3.61 10.30 -0.85
CA SER A 122 -3.47 11.72 -0.52
C SER A 122 -4.70 12.29 0.16
N THR A 123 -5.89 11.79 -0.20
CA THR A 123 -7.17 12.27 0.33
C THR A 123 -7.34 11.82 1.79
N THR A 124 -6.96 10.59 2.11
CA THR A 124 -7.12 10.02 3.46
C THR A 124 -5.86 10.16 4.32
N GLY A 125 -4.72 10.55 3.75
CA GLY A 125 -3.43 10.43 4.45
C GLY A 125 -3.09 8.97 4.77
N ALA A 126 -3.44 8.05 3.85
CA ALA A 126 -3.22 6.63 4.06
C ALA A 126 -1.78 6.21 3.82
N TRP A 127 -1.33 5.17 4.54
CA TRP A 127 -0.07 4.50 4.24
C TRP A 127 -0.26 3.47 3.14
N ILE A 128 0.72 3.37 2.25
CA ILE A 128 0.77 2.32 1.22
C ILE A 128 1.79 1.27 1.65
N ILE A 129 1.34 0.05 1.91
CA ILE A 129 2.17 -1.09 2.30
C ILE A 129 2.32 -2.05 1.12
N THR A 130 3.56 -2.32 0.71
CA THR A 130 3.89 -3.25 -0.38
C THR A 130 5.03 -4.19 0.03
N SER A 131 5.54 -5.03 -0.87
CA SER A 131 6.77 -5.81 -0.58
C SER A 131 8.03 -4.95 -0.56
N GLY A 132 8.00 -3.75 -1.14
CA GLY A 132 9.18 -2.91 -1.31
C GLY A 132 10.19 -3.42 -2.35
N CYS A 133 9.99 -4.60 -2.93
CA CYS A 133 10.87 -5.15 -3.96
C CYS A 133 10.54 -4.54 -5.33
N ASP A 134 11.54 -4.24 -6.16
CA ASP A 134 11.35 -3.58 -7.46
C ASP A 134 10.83 -4.52 -8.57
N THR A 135 9.65 -5.11 -8.34
CA THR A 135 9.01 -6.09 -9.19
C THR A 135 7.47 -5.96 -9.14
N GLY A 136 6.79 -6.45 -10.19
CA GLY A 136 5.33 -6.52 -10.25
C GLY A 136 4.63 -5.20 -9.91
N VAL A 137 3.65 -5.27 -9.00
CA VAL A 137 2.79 -4.15 -8.58
C VAL A 137 3.58 -2.96 -8.04
N VAL A 138 4.71 -3.23 -7.37
CA VAL A 138 5.54 -2.19 -6.75
C VAL A 138 6.05 -1.18 -7.78
N ARG A 139 6.30 -1.61 -9.03
CA ARG A 139 6.71 -0.70 -10.10
C ARG A 139 5.61 0.29 -10.50
N HIS A 140 4.35 -0.12 -10.45
CA HIS A 140 3.24 0.80 -10.72
C HIS A 140 3.02 1.78 -9.56
N VAL A 141 3.22 1.33 -8.32
CA VAL A 141 3.21 2.20 -7.14
C VAL A 141 4.32 3.25 -7.24
N ALA A 142 5.54 2.82 -7.60
CA ALA A 142 6.67 3.70 -7.80
C ALA A 142 6.42 4.72 -8.91
N ALA A 143 5.95 4.27 -10.07
CA ALA A 143 5.59 5.14 -11.19
C ALA A 143 4.45 6.12 -10.84
N ALA A 144 3.53 5.74 -9.94
CA ALA A 144 2.54 6.65 -9.39
C ALA A 144 3.23 7.77 -8.59
N LEU A 145 4.06 7.38 -7.62
CA LEU A 145 4.78 8.34 -6.76
C LEU A 145 5.72 9.26 -7.55
N GLU A 146 6.28 8.79 -8.67
CA GLU A 146 7.09 9.59 -9.58
C GLU A 146 6.28 10.63 -10.36
N GLY A 147 5.10 10.25 -10.84
CA GLY A 147 4.18 11.17 -11.53
C GLY A 147 3.51 12.18 -10.61
N ALA A 148 3.61 12.01 -9.29
CA ALA A 148 3.06 12.94 -8.30
C ALA A 148 3.94 14.18 -8.13
N GLY A 149 3.33 15.36 -8.01
CA GLY A 149 4.03 16.58 -7.66
C GLY A 149 4.71 16.46 -6.28
N SER A 150 5.83 17.16 -6.08
CA SER A 150 6.65 17.00 -4.87
C SER A 150 5.87 17.22 -3.56
N ALA A 151 4.91 18.15 -3.54
CA ALA A 151 4.09 18.43 -2.36
C ALA A 151 3.13 17.27 -2.02
N GLN A 152 2.57 16.60 -3.03
CA GLN A 152 1.70 15.44 -2.86
C GLN A 152 2.52 14.22 -2.42
N ARG A 153 3.67 13.99 -3.07
CA ARG A 153 4.56 12.88 -2.76
C ARG A 153 5.04 12.91 -1.31
N ASN A 154 5.40 14.08 -0.78
CA ASN A 154 5.90 14.23 0.60
C ASN A 154 4.85 13.92 1.68
N LYS A 155 3.56 13.86 1.32
CA LYS A 155 2.47 13.50 2.23
C LYS A 155 2.20 11.99 2.26
N ILE A 156 2.64 11.26 1.25
CA ILE A 156 2.35 9.82 1.13
C ILE A 156 3.48 9.03 1.80
N VAL A 157 3.10 8.21 2.78
CA VAL A 157 4.00 7.26 3.41
C VAL A 157 3.89 5.92 2.68
N CYS A 158 4.99 5.47 2.07
CA CYS A 158 5.04 4.16 1.42
C CYS A 158 6.06 3.25 2.11
N ILE A 159 5.59 2.09 2.60
CA ILE A 159 6.36 1.14 3.41
C ILE A 159 6.54 -0.15 2.64
N GLY A 160 7.79 -0.58 2.46
CA GLY A 160 8.14 -1.85 1.84
C GLY A 160 8.48 -2.92 2.87
N ILE A 161 7.72 -4.00 2.95
CA ILE A 161 8.03 -5.15 3.81
C ILE A 161 8.75 -6.21 2.98
N ALA A 162 10.08 -6.18 3.02
CA ALA A 162 10.93 -6.93 2.11
C ALA A 162 11.60 -8.12 2.81
N PRO A 163 11.62 -9.33 2.20
CA PRO A 163 12.33 -10.47 2.75
C PRO A 163 13.84 -10.32 2.61
N TRP A 164 14.55 -10.27 3.74
CA TRP A 164 16.01 -10.11 3.81
C TRP A 164 16.77 -11.17 3.01
N GLY A 165 16.34 -12.43 3.09
CA GLY A 165 16.95 -13.56 2.40
C GLY A 165 16.94 -13.45 0.87
N LEU A 166 16.13 -12.55 0.30
CA LEU A 166 15.97 -12.35 -1.15
C LEU A 166 16.59 -11.05 -1.67
N LEU A 167 17.16 -10.22 -0.80
CA LEU A 167 17.78 -8.97 -1.22
C LEU A 167 19.14 -9.21 -1.87
N LYS A 168 19.38 -8.52 -2.98
CA LYS A 168 20.71 -8.40 -3.58
C LYS A 168 21.61 -7.57 -2.67
N LYS A 169 22.88 -7.96 -2.57
CA LYS A 169 23.93 -7.24 -1.84
C LYS A 169 23.55 -6.96 -0.38
N ARG A 170 22.87 -7.92 0.27
CA ARG A 170 22.31 -7.73 1.62
C ARG A 170 23.39 -7.44 2.66
N GLU A 171 24.58 -7.98 2.45
CA GLU A 171 25.79 -7.75 3.21
C GLU A 171 26.16 -6.26 3.30
N GLU A 172 25.82 -5.44 2.31
CA GLU A 172 26.10 -3.99 2.33
C GLU A 172 25.24 -3.27 3.39
N PHE A 173 24.05 -3.80 3.69
CA PHE A 173 23.12 -3.26 4.70
C PHE A 173 23.42 -3.73 6.13
N ILE A 174 24.43 -4.58 6.33
CA ILE A 174 24.85 -4.99 7.66
C ILE A 174 25.69 -3.86 8.27
N GLY A 175 25.26 -3.37 9.42
CA GLY A 175 25.92 -2.32 10.17
C GLY A 175 24.97 -1.62 11.12
N GLN A 176 25.54 -0.95 12.11
CA GLN A 176 24.80 -0.14 13.06
C GLN A 176 24.85 1.32 12.62
N ASP A 177 23.70 2.01 12.67
CA ASP A 177 23.54 3.45 12.39
C ASP A 177 24.27 3.88 11.10
N LYS A 178 24.28 2.96 10.14
CA LYS A 178 25.04 3.09 8.91
C LYS A 178 24.15 3.64 7.83
N THR A 179 24.68 4.62 7.13
CA THR A 179 24.11 5.11 5.87
C THR A 179 24.78 4.38 4.72
N VAL A 180 24.00 3.63 3.95
CA VAL A 180 24.50 2.84 2.83
C VAL A 180 24.01 3.44 1.52
N PRO A 181 24.92 3.75 0.56
CA PRO A 181 24.49 4.19 -0.76
C PRO A 181 23.74 3.04 -1.44
N TYR A 182 22.53 3.31 -1.90
CA TYR A 182 21.72 2.29 -2.56
C TYR A 182 21.52 2.61 -4.03
N TYR A 183 21.99 1.70 -4.87
CA TYR A 183 21.78 1.75 -6.31
C TYR A 183 20.80 0.64 -6.71
N PRO A 184 19.62 1.01 -7.24
CA PRO A 184 18.69 0.03 -7.79
C PRO A 184 19.40 -0.82 -8.85
N THR A 185 19.41 -2.13 -8.64
CA THR A 185 19.96 -3.08 -9.60
C THR A 185 18.83 -3.83 -10.26
N SER A 186 18.94 -4.08 -11.57
CA SER A 186 17.91 -4.82 -12.29
C SER A 186 17.70 -6.20 -11.62
N SER A 187 16.45 -6.55 -11.35
CA SER A 187 16.05 -7.81 -10.74
C SER A 187 16.04 -8.96 -11.76
N LYS A 188 17.20 -9.20 -12.41
CA LYS A 188 17.43 -10.45 -13.15
C LYS A 188 17.90 -11.53 -12.15
N GLY A 189 17.20 -12.66 -12.10
CA GLY A 189 17.51 -13.81 -11.24
C GLY A 189 16.60 -13.97 -10.01
N ARG A 190 16.97 -14.90 -9.11
CA ARG A 190 16.18 -15.26 -7.92
C ARG A 190 16.14 -14.17 -6.84
N PHE A 191 17.14 -13.30 -6.80
CA PHE A 191 17.26 -12.21 -5.84
C PHE A 191 16.71 -10.91 -6.42
N THR A 192 16.18 -10.03 -5.56
CA THR A 192 15.53 -8.78 -5.95
C THR A 192 16.21 -7.56 -5.33
N GLY A 193 16.11 -6.43 -6.03
CA GLY A 193 16.41 -5.12 -5.47
C GLY A 193 15.21 -4.53 -4.71
N LEU A 194 15.49 -3.55 -3.86
CA LEU A 194 14.51 -2.67 -3.25
C LEU A 194 14.10 -1.56 -4.23
N ASN A 195 12.86 -1.10 -4.12
CA ASN A 195 12.33 -0.02 -4.95
C ASN A 195 12.60 1.35 -4.30
N ASN A 196 13.34 2.21 -5.00
CA ASN A 196 13.78 3.51 -4.51
C ASN A 196 12.69 4.59 -4.34
N ARG A 197 11.40 4.26 -4.52
CA ARG A 197 10.29 5.21 -4.29
C ARG A 197 9.54 4.96 -2.98
N HIS A 198 9.96 3.99 -2.19
CA HIS A 198 9.42 3.78 -0.85
C HIS A 198 10.06 4.75 0.15
N SER A 199 9.28 5.17 1.15
CA SER A 199 9.73 6.04 2.23
C SER A 199 10.48 5.25 3.32
N TYR A 200 9.99 4.05 3.61
CA TYR A 200 10.50 3.17 4.67
C TYR A 200 10.54 1.72 4.23
N PHE A 201 11.44 0.95 4.84
CA PHE A 201 11.55 -0.49 4.65
C PHE A 201 11.57 -1.24 5.98
N LEU A 202 10.85 -2.36 6.02
CA LEU A 202 10.98 -3.39 7.05
C LEU A 202 11.66 -4.59 6.41
N LEU A 203 12.94 -4.81 6.74
CA LEU A 203 13.69 -5.94 6.23
C LEU A 203 13.50 -7.14 7.16
N VAL A 204 12.84 -8.18 6.65
CA VAL A 204 12.36 -9.31 7.46
C VAL A 204 13.24 -10.52 7.25
N ASP A 205 13.87 -10.97 8.33
CA ASP A 205 14.76 -12.12 8.32
C ASP A 205 14.14 -13.30 9.08
N ASN A 206 14.32 -14.51 8.54
CA ASN A 206 13.98 -15.79 9.16
C ASN A 206 15.16 -16.77 9.13
N GLY A 207 16.37 -16.31 8.82
CA GLY A 207 17.59 -17.11 8.70
C GLY A 207 17.71 -17.87 7.37
N THR A 208 16.71 -17.81 6.48
CA THR A 208 16.77 -18.50 5.19
C THR A 208 17.28 -17.60 4.07
N VAL A 209 17.91 -18.19 3.07
CA VAL A 209 18.41 -17.49 1.88
C VAL A 209 17.61 -17.91 0.65
N GLY A 210 17.17 -16.93 -0.14
CA GLY A 210 16.44 -17.16 -1.39
C GLY A 210 15.02 -17.69 -1.21
N ARG A 211 14.44 -17.57 -0.01
CA ARG A 211 13.06 -18.00 0.27
C ARG A 211 12.19 -16.82 0.67
N TYR A 212 10.94 -16.86 0.21
CA TYR A 212 9.87 -15.97 0.63
C TYR A 212 9.18 -16.52 1.89
N GLY A 213 8.36 -15.70 2.53
CA GLY A 213 7.40 -16.10 3.57
C GLY A 213 7.57 -15.39 4.90
N ALA A 214 8.78 -14.93 5.24
CA ALA A 214 9.04 -14.19 6.47
C ALA A 214 8.23 -12.88 6.51
N GLU A 215 8.25 -12.16 5.39
CA GLU A 215 7.52 -10.93 5.14
C GLU A 215 6.01 -11.11 5.20
N VAL A 216 5.49 -12.27 4.79
CA VAL A 216 4.05 -12.57 4.79
C VAL A 216 3.52 -12.64 6.22
N ILE A 217 4.24 -13.32 7.10
CA ILE A 217 3.86 -13.46 8.52
C ILE A 217 3.93 -12.10 9.22
N LEU A 218 5.01 -11.35 9.02
CA LEU A 218 5.14 -10.02 9.62
C LEU A 218 4.04 -9.08 9.12
N ARG A 219 3.80 -9.05 7.81
CA ARG A 219 2.75 -8.22 7.19
C ARG A 219 1.39 -8.50 7.83
N LYS A 220 0.98 -9.77 7.89
CA LYS A 220 -0.31 -10.16 8.49
C LYS A 220 -0.41 -9.69 9.95
N ARG A 221 0.64 -9.88 10.75
CA ARG A 221 0.69 -9.43 12.15
C ARG A 221 0.63 -7.91 12.28
N LEU A 222 1.32 -7.18 11.43
CA LEU A 222 1.33 -5.72 11.41
C LEU A 222 -0.06 -5.17 11.05
N GLU A 223 -0.68 -5.70 10.00
CA GLU A 223 -2.03 -5.31 9.57
C GLU A 223 -3.07 -5.58 10.67
N MET A 224 -3.02 -6.75 11.31
CA MET A 224 -3.89 -7.06 12.46
C MET A 224 -3.65 -6.11 13.64
N TYR A 225 -2.38 -5.82 13.97
CA TYR A 225 -2.03 -4.91 15.06
C TYR A 225 -2.60 -3.51 14.80
N ILE A 226 -2.43 -3.00 13.59
CA ILE A 226 -2.91 -1.67 13.21
C ILE A 226 -4.44 -1.63 13.21
N SER A 227 -5.08 -2.64 12.63
CA SER A 227 -6.53 -2.73 12.57
C SER A 227 -7.19 -2.86 13.96
N GLN A 228 -6.57 -3.52 14.92
CA GLN A 228 -7.20 -3.77 16.23
C GLN A 228 -6.76 -2.78 17.31
N LYS A 229 -5.46 -2.51 17.40
CA LYS A 229 -4.85 -1.84 18.54
C LYS A 229 -4.61 -0.36 18.32
N GLN A 230 -4.49 0.09 17.06
CA GLN A 230 -4.41 1.52 16.79
C GLN A 230 -5.79 2.13 16.67
N LYS A 231 -5.99 3.22 17.42
CA LYS A 231 -7.25 3.93 17.49
C LYS A 231 -7.13 5.33 16.90
N ILE A 232 -8.07 5.69 16.06
CA ILE A 232 -8.33 7.01 15.48
C ILE A 232 -9.57 7.64 16.14
N PHE A 233 -9.82 8.92 15.87
CA PHE A 233 -10.92 9.70 16.49
C PHE A 233 -10.92 9.64 18.04
N GLY A 234 -9.83 10.06 18.66
CA GLY A 234 -9.75 10.17 20.13
C GLY A 234 -9.82 8.83 20.87
N GLY A 235 -9.42 7.73 20.24
CA GLY A 235 -9.41 6.40 20.87
C GLY A 235 -10.62 5.51 20.53
N THR A 236 -11.61 6.04 19.81
CA THR A 236 -12.92 5.37 19.66
C THR A 236 -12.98 4.39 18.48
N ARG A 237 -12.18 4.56 17.43
CA ARG A 237 -12.31 3.76 16.19
C ARG A 237 -11.00 3.14 15.77
N SER A 238 -11.04 1.94 15.18
CA SER A 238 -9.86 1.31 14.60
C SER A 238 -9.44 1.96 13.28
N VAL A 239 -8.15 1.84 12.94
CA VAL A 239 -7.64 2.25 11.63
C VAL A 239 -8.19 1.31 10.53
N PRO A 240 -8.87 1.83 9.49
CA PRO A 240 -9.29 1.04 8.35
C PRO A 240 -8.12 0.47 7.56
N VAL A 241 -8.20 -0.81 7.18
CA VAL A 241 -7.27 -1.47 6.27
C VAL A 241 -8.06 -1.97 5.06
N VAL A 242 -7.53 -1.78 3.86
CA VAL A 242 -8.07 -2.31 2.60
C VAL A 242 -6.95 -2.92 1.78
N CYS A 243 -7.22 -4.07 1.18
CA CYS A 243 -6.33 -4.73 0.24
C CYS A 243 -6.72 -4.32 -1.20
N VAL A 244 -5.76 -3.97 -2.04
CA VAL A 244 -5.99 -3.72 -3.46
C VAL A 244 -5.20 -4.74 -4.29
N VAL A 245 -5.88 -5.49 -5.14
CA VAL A 245 -5.29 -6.52 -5.98
C VAL A 245 -5.16 -6.00 -7.41
N LEU A 246 -3.94 -6.10 -7.93
CA LEU A 246 -3.58 -5.78 -9.31
C LEU A 246 -2.75 -6.96 -9.84
N GLU A 247 -3.25 -7.61 -10.89
CA GLU A 247 -2.79 -8.93 -11.36
C GLU A 247 -2.84 -9.98 -10.23
N GLY A 248 -1.69 -10.53 -9.84
CA GLY A 248 -1.57 -11.52 -8.77
C GLY A 248 -1.25 -12.93 -9.25
N GLY A 249 -0.54 -13.67 -8.41
CA GLY A 249 -0.22 -15.09 -8.61
C GLY A 249 -1.16 -15.99 -7.81
N SER A 250 -0.88 -17.30 -7.79
CA SER A 250 -1.67 -18.26 -7.00
C SER A 250 -1.64 -17.96 -5.49
N CYS A 251 -0.53 -17.42 -4.97
CA CYS A 251 -0.45 -16.96 -3.58
C CYS A 251 -1.39 -15.78 -3.28
N THR A 252 -1.70 -14.94 -4.28
CA THR A 252 -2.66 -13.84 -4.11
C THR A 252 -4.05 -14.37 -3.81
N ILE A 253 -4.45 -15.51 -4.39
CA ILE A 253 -5.74 -16.14 -4.08
C ILE A 253 -5.84 -16.49 -2.60
N ARG A 254 -4.80 -17.13 -2.06
CA ARG A 254 -4.71 -17.46 -0.62
C ARG A 254 -4.70 -16.23 0.26
N SER A 255 -3.96 -15.18 -0.12
CA SER A 255 -3.93 -13.94 0.65
C SER A 255 -5.31 -13.27 0.71
N VAL A 256 -6.04 -13.25 -0.41
CA VAL A 256 -7.41 -12.71 -0.44
C VAL A 256 -8.36 -13.56 0.38
N LEU A 257 -8.26 -14.90 0.31
CA LEU A 257 -9.03 -15.80 1.17
C LEU A 257 -8.79 -15.47 2.65
N ASP A 258 -7.53 -15.30 3.02
CA ASP A 258 -7.13 -14.91 4.37
C ASP A 258 -7.74 -13.57 4.80
N TYR A 259 -7.84 -12.59 3.89
CA TYR A 259 -8.41 -11.27 4.18
C TYR A 259 -9.92 -11.32 4.39
N VAL A 260 -10.65 -12.11 3.59
CA VAL A 260 -12.12 -12.14 3.66
C VAL A 260 -12.66 -13.09 4.73
N THR A 261 -11.87 -14.11 5.12
CA THR A 261 -12.31 -15.13 6.09
C THR A 261 -11.79 -14.92 7.53
N ASN A 262 -10.58 -14.39 7.72
CA ASN A 262 -10.02 -14.20 9.07
C ASN A 262 -10.62 -12.98 9.79
N VAL A 263 -10.38 -12.90 11.11
CA VAL A 263 -10.77 -11.76 11.94
C VAL A 263 -9.51 -10.98 12.36
N PRO A 264 -9.45 -9.65 12.11
CA PRO A 264 -10.49 -8.82 11.50
C PRO A 264 -10.54 -9.03 9.98
N ARG A 265 -11.75 -8.96 9.41
CA ARG A 265 -11.95 -9.06 7.96
C ARG A 265 -11.44 -7.78 7.29
N VAL A 266 -10.79 -7.92 6.14
CA VAL A 266 -10.24 -6.80 5.38
C VAL A 266 -10.94 -6.73 4.02
N PRO A 267 -11.60 -5.61 3.67
CA PRO A 267 -12.16 -5.44 2.34
C PRO A 267 -11.06 -5.48 1.27
N VAL A 268 -11.40 -6.05 0.11
CA VAL A 268 -10.50 -6.28 -1.01
C VAL A 268 -11.08 -5.63 -2.26
N VAL A 269 -10.30 -4.77 -2.91
CA VAL A 269 -10.63 -4.20 -4.23
C VAL A 269 -9.79 -4.91 -5.28
N VAL A 270 -10.44 -5.50 -6.28
CA VAL A 270 -9.77 -6.19 -7.39
C VAL A 270 -9.88 -5.35 -8.65
N CYS A 271 -8.76 -5.07 -9.31
CA CYS A 271 -8.75 -4.37 -10.59
C CYS A 271 -8.95 -5.36 -11.74
N ASP A 272 -10.15 -5.42 -12.30
CA ASP A 272 -10.49 -6.25 -13.46
C ASP A 272 -9.71 -5.82 -14.71
N GLY A 273 -9.34 -6.79 -15.55
CA GLY A 273 -8.51 -6.59 -16.74
C GLY A 273 -7.02 -6.35 -16.43
N SER A 274 -6.59 -6.61 -15.20
CA SER A 274 -5.17 -6.50 -14.82
C SER A 274 -4.41 -7.82 -14.96
N GLY A 275 -5.09 -8.93 -15.23
CA GLY A 275 -4.48 -10.23 -15.53
C GLY A 275 -4.58 -11.24 -14.40
N ARG A 276 -4.41 -12.51 -14.77
CA ARG A 276 -4.19 -13.67 -13.87
C ARG A 276 -5.19 -13.73 -12.71
N ALA A 277 -4.73 -13.63 -11.45
CA ALA A 277 -5.59 -13.81 -10.28
C ALA A 277 -6.71 -12.77 -10.22
N ALA A 278 -6.44 -11.50 -10.56
CA ALA A 278 -7.44 -10.44 -10.56
C ALA A 278 -8.60 -10.73 -11.53
N ASP A 279 -8.29 -11.18 -12.75
CA ASP A 279 -9.30 -11.51 -13.76
C ASP A 279 -10.09 -12.76 -13.34
N LEU A 280 -9.43 -13.75 -12.73
CA LEU A 280 -10.12 -14.92 -12.15
C LEU A 280 -11.08 -14.52 -11.03
N PHE A 281 -10.69 -13.59 -10.15
CA PHE A 281 -11.58 -13.03 -9.12
C PHE A 281 -12.76 -12.29 -9.73
N ALA A 282 -12.53 -11.42 -10.71
CA ALA A 282 -13.59 -10.66 -11.37
C ALA A 282 -14.59 -11.60 -12.08
N PHE A 283 -14.07 -12.62 -12.77
CA PHE A 283 -14.89 -13.61 -13.46
C PHE A 283 -15.68 -14.48 -12.48
N ALA A 284 -15.04 -15.00 -11.43
CA ALA A 284 -15.74 -15.80 -10.41
C ALA A 284 -16.81 -14.97 -9.68
N HIS A 285 -16.48 -13.74 -9.26
CA HIS A 285 -17.42 -12.86 -8.58
C HIS A 285 -18.66 -12.53 -9.41
N GLN A 286 -18.53 -12.45 -10.74
CA GLN A 286 -19.67 -12.22 -11.64
C GLN A 286 -20.55 -13.47 -11.83
N ASN A 287 -19.98 -14.67 -11.77
CA ASN A 287 -20.68 -15.90 -12.13
C ASN A 287 -21.12 -16.75 -10.92
N VAL A 288 -20.66 -16.41 -9.71
CA VAL A 288 -21.13 -17.08 -8.49
C VAL A 288 -22.60 -16.72 -8.23
N THR A 289 -23.42 -17.77 -8.10
CA THR A 289 -24.85 -17.66 -7.78
C THR A 289 -25.06 -17.18 -6.34
N GLU A 290 -26.31 -16.83 -6.00
CA GLU A 290 -26.67 -16.46 -4.62
C GLU A 290 -26.41 -17.60 -3.61
N ASP A 291 -26.49 -18.85 -4.07
CA ASP A 291 -26.14 -20.04 -3.27
C ASP A 291 -24.62 -20.23 -3.09
N GLY A 292 -23.82 -19.34 -3.67
CA GLY A 292 -22.36 -19.38 -3.56
C GLY A 292 -21.70 -20.40 -4.48
N LEU A 293 -22.39 -20.91 -5.49
CA LEU A 293 -21.87 -21.93 -6.40
C LEU A 293 -21.59 -21.36 -7.78
N LEU A 294 -20.65 -21.96 -8.50
CA LEU A 294 -20.48 -21.74 -9.93
C LEU A 294 -21.25 -22.83 -10.68
N PRO A 295 -21.99 -22.50 -11.76
CA PRO A 295 -22.58 -23.50 -12.65
C PRO A 295 -21.51 -24.47 -13.16
N ASP A 296 -21.84 -25.75 -13.35
CA ASP A 296 -20.85 -26.80 -13.65
C ASP A 296 -20.00 -26.50 -14.91
N ASP A 297 -20.60 -25.93 -15.95
CA ASP A 297 -19.90 -25.52 -17.17
C ASP A 297 -18.88 -24.41 -16.89
N VAL A 298 -19.30 -23.39 -16.13
CA VAL A 298 -18.44 -22.29 -15.71
C VAL A 298 -17.34 -22.79 -14.78
N ARG A 299 -17.66 -23.67 -13.84
CA ARG A 299 -16.71 -24.26 -12.91
C ARG A 299 -15.59 -25.00 -13.65
N ARG A 300 -15.93 -25.82 -14.66
CA ARG A 300 -14.94 -26.50 -15.52
C ARG A 300 -14.09 -25.51 -16.31
N GLN A 301 -14.69 -24.45 -16.85
CA GLN A 301 -13.95 -23.40 -17.54
C GLN A 301 -12.96 -22.66 -16.63
N VAL A 302 -13.39 -22.28 -15.42
CA VAL A 302 -12.51 -21.61 -14.44
C VAL A 302 -11.40 -22.55 -13.97
N LEU A 303 -11.69 -23.84 -13.78
CA LEU A 303 -10.65 -24.83 -13.44
C LEU A 303 -9.55 -24.87 -14.50
N ALA A 304 -9.93 -25.01 -15.78
CA ALA A 304 -8.97 -25.00 -16.89
C ALA A 304 -8.17 -23.69 -16.93
N LEU A 305 -8.84 -22.54 -16.73
CA LEU A 305 -8.16 -21.24 -16.67
C LEU A 305 -7.17 -21.14 -15.50
N VAL A 306 -7.49 -21.68 -14.33
CA VAL A 306 -6.60 -21.71 -13.16
C VAL A 306 -5.35 -22.56 -13.44
N GLU A 307 -5.54 -23.73 -14.04
CA GLU A 307 -4.44 -24.62 -14.45
C GLU A 307 -3.49 -23.92 -15.42
N THR A 308 -4.03 -23.34 -16.50
CA THR A 308 -3.22 -22.68 -17.53
C THR A 308 -2.56 -21.41 -17.02
N THR A 309 -3.25 -20.61 -16.20
CA THR A 309 -2.77 -19.31 -15.71
C THR A 309 -1.61 -19.46 -14.71
N PHE A 310 -1.64 -20.51 -13.88
CA PHE A 310 -0.63 -20.73 -12.84
C PHE A 310 0.34 -21.88 -13.14
N GLY A 311 0.14 -22.65 -14.20
CA GLY A 311 0.98 -23.78 -14.57
C GLY A 311 1.09 -24.82 -13.43
N CYS A 312 -0.03 -25.09 -12.76
CA CYS A 312 -0.07 -25.95 -11.57
C CYS A 312 -0.75 -27.29 -11.87
N SER A 313 -0.55 -28.28 -11.01
CA SER A 313 -1.21 -29.59 -11.16
C SER A 313 -2.72 -29.48 -10.95
N GLU A 314 -3.46 -30.42 -11.52
CA GLU A 314 -4.93 -30.50 -11.38
C GLU A 314 -5.38 -30.45 -9.91
N ALA A 315 -4.72 -31.21 -9.03
CA ALA A 315 -5.02 -31.19 -7.60
C ALA A 315 -4.78 -29.80 -6.96
N ALA A 316 -3.76 -29.06 -7.42
CA ALA A 316 -3.50 -27.70 -6.95
C ALA A 316 -4.51 -26.70 -7.51
N ALA A 317 -4.93 -26.86 -8.77
CA ALA A 317 -5.94 -26.03 -9.40
C ALA A 317 -7.31 -26.21 -8.75
N HIS A 318 -7.71 -27.43 -8.42
CA HIS A 318 -8.93 -27.70 -7.66
C HIS A 318 -8.95 -26.98 -6.30
N ARG A 319 -7.81 -26.98 -5.59
CA ARG A 319 -7.68 -26.22 -4.33
C ARG A 319 -7.81 -24.72 -4.57
N LEU A 320 -7.09 -24.17 -5.56
CA LEU A 320 -7.16 -22.75 -5.89
C LEU A 320 -8.57 -22.31 -6.35
N LEU A 321 -9.26 -23.15 -7.12
CA LEU A 321 -10.64 -22.92 -7.54
C LEU A 321 -11.59 -22.88 -6.33
N HIS A 322 -11.44 -23.80 -5.39
CA HIS A 322 -12.23 -23.79 -4.17
C HIS A 322 -11.98 -22.50 -3.36
N GLU A 323 -10.71 -22.14 -3.13
CA GLU A 323 -10.33 -20.89 -2.45
C GLU A 323 -10.92 -19.65 -3.17
N LEU A 324 -10.87 -19.63 -4.51
CA LEU A 324 -11.41 -18.57 -5.36
C LEU A 324 -12.93 -18.41 -5.22
N ILE A 325 -13.67 -19.53 -5.25
CA ILE A 325 -15.13 -19.53 -5.09
C ILE A 325 -15.52 -18.99 -3.71
N VAL A 326 -14.85 -19.45 -2.65
CA VAL A 326 -15.10 -18.96 -1.28
C VAL A 326 -14.86 -17.45 -1.20
N CYS A 327 -13.81 -16.93 -1.83
CA CYS A 327 -13.60 -15.48 -1.88
C CYS A 327 -14.73 -14.74 -2.60
N ALA A 328 -15.18 -15.26 -3.73
CA ALA A 328 -16.23 -14.66 -4.56
C ALA A 328 -17.61 -14.64 -3.87
N GLN A 329 -17.86 -15.55 -2.91
CA GLN A 329 -19.07 -15.54 -2.07
C GLN A 329 -19.15 -14.32 -1.15
N HIS A 330 -18.03 -13.73 -0.76
CA HIS A 330 -17.98 -12.56 0.13
C HIS A 330 -18.21 -11.23 -0.62
N LYS A 331 -19.37 -11.08 -1.28
CA LYS A 331 -19.73 -9.92 -2.12
C LYS A 331 -19.63 -8.56 -1.40
N ASN A 332 -19.84 -8.55 -0.09
CA ASN A 332 -19.75 -7.33 0.73
C ASN A 332 -18.31 -6.87 1.01
N LEU A 333 -17.32 -7.77 0.88
CA LEU A 333 -15.91 -7.48 1.11
C LEU A 333 -15.10 -7.45 -0.18
N LEU A 334 -15.56 -8.10 -1.25
CA LEU A 334 -14.88 -8.14 -2.54
C LEU A 334 -15.50 -7.11 -3.50
N THR A 335 -14.80 -6.01 -3.74
CA THR A 335 -15.20 -4.96 -4.69
C THR A 335 -14.44 -5.12 -5.99
N ILE A 336 -15.12 -5.31 -7.12
CA ILE A 336 -14.49 -5.40 -8.44
C ILE A 336 -14.50 -4.02 -9.11
N PHE A 337 -13.32 -3.48 -9.41
CA PHE A 337 -13.17 -2.26 -10.21
C PHE A 337 -13.00 -2.63 -11.68
N ARG A 338 -13.90 -2.11 -12.53
CA ARG A 338 -13.87 -2.33 -13.99
C ARG A 338 -13.63 -1.03 -14.74
N LEU A 339 -12.64 -1.04 -15.62
CA LEU A 339 -12.31 0.13 -16.42
C LEU A 339 -13.41 0.43 -17.45
N GLY A 340 -14.05 1.59 -17.34
CA GLY A 340 -15.04 2.08 -18.30
C GLY A 340 -16.48 1.60 -18.05
N GLU A 341 -16.74 0.95 -16.92
CA GLU A 341 -18.10 0.71 -16.44
C GLU A 341 -18.80 2.05 -16.13
N LYS A 342 -20.12 2.12 -16.32
CA LYS A 342 -20.90 3.37 -16.31
C LYS A 342 -20.82 4.07 -14.95
N GLY A 343 -20.04 5.15 -14.88
CA GLY A 343 -19.91 6.07 -13.75
C GLY A 343 -18.59 6.83 -13.81
N GLU A 344 -18.52 8.04 -13.24
CA GLU A 344 -17.25 8.80 -13.09
C GLU A 344 -16.37 8.24 -11.94
N HIS A 345 -16.51 6.96 -11.63
CA HIS A 345 -15.88 6.32 -10.49
C HIS A 345 -14.52 5.73 -10.90
N ASP A 346 -13.46 6.47 -10.60
CA ASP A 346 -12.07 6.02 -10.72
C ASP A 346 -11.69 5.05 -9.57
N VAL A 347 -10.49 4.46 -9.63
CA VAL A 347 -9.98 3.49 -8.63
C VAL A 347 -10.02 4.02 -7.19
N ASP A 348 -9.85 5.33 -6.97
CA ASP A 348 -9.97 5.92 -5.64
C ASP A 348 -11.38 5.78 -5.06
N HIS A 349 -12.42 5.90 -5.90
CA HIS A 349 -13.79 5.70 -5.47
C HIS A 349 -13.99 4.25 -5.01
N ALA A 350 -13.55 3.26 -5.80
CA ALA A 350 -13.64 1.86 -5.42
C ALA A 350 -12.94 1.55 -4.08
N ILE A 351 -11.75 2.11 -3.85
CA ILE A 351 -10.99 1.96 -2.58
C ILE A 351 -11.80 2.50 -1.39
N LEU A 352 -12.30 3.72 -1.51
CA LEU A 352 -13.00 4.38 -0.41
C LEU A 352 -14.39 3.77 -0.16
N THR A 353 -15.10 3.37 -1.20
CA THR A 353 -16.37 2.65 -1.11
C THR A 353 -16.19 1.28 -0.46
N ALA A 354 -15.12 0.55 -0.80
CA ALA A 354 -14.80 -0.72 -0.14
C ALA A 354 -14.49 -0.54 1.35
N LEU A 355 -13.81 0.55 1.73
CA LEU A 355 -13.58 0.90 3.13
C LEU A 355 -14.89 1.21 3.89
N LEU A 356 -15.82 1.94 3.28
CA LEU A 356 -17.11 2.23 3.90
C LEU A 356 -17.97 0.98 4.09
N LYS A 357 -18.05 0.12 3.07
CA LYS A 357 -18.83 -1.12 3.09
C LYS A 357 -18.21 -2.17 4.01
N GLY A 358 -16.89 -2.28 4.01
CA GLY A 358 -16.16 -3.32 4.74
C GLY A 358 -16.12 -3.15 6.26
N GLN A 359 -16.38 -1.94 6.78
CA GLN A 359 -16.29 -1.67 8.22
C GLN A 359 -17.61 -1.86 8.99
N ASN A 360 -18.70 -2.30 8.34
CA ASN A 360 -20.03 -2.49 8.95
C ASN A 360 -20.47 -1.28 9.81
N LEU A 361 -20.15 -0.08 9.33
CA LEU A 361 -20.37 1.18 10.04
C LEU A 361 -21.83 1.61 9.95
N SER A 362 -22.31 2.34 10.97
CA SER A 362 -23.61 3.00 10.89
C SER A 362 -23.62 4.04 9.77
N ALA A 363 -24.80 4.38 9.23
CA ALA A 363 -24.91 5.40 8.18
C ALA A 363 -24.34 6.77 8.62
N ALA A 364 -24.43 7.12 9.91
CA ALA A 364 -23.84 8.32 10.46
C ALA A 364 -22.31 8.27 10.46
N ASP A 365 -21.72 7.12 10.80
CA ASP A 365 -20.27 6.92 10.78
C ASP A 365 -19.71 6.89 9.36
N GLN A 366 -20.45 6.27 8.43
CA GLN A 366 -20.10 6.29 7.00
C GLN A 366 -20.10 7.73 6.46
N LEU A 367 -21.11 8.53 6.81
CA LEU A 367 -21.16 9.95 6.45
C LEU A 367 -20.00 10.72 7.07
N ALA A 368 -19.69 10.50 8.35
CA ALA A 368 -18.58 11.16 9.04
C ALA A 368 -17.23 10.85 8.37
N LEU A 369 -16.99 9.59 7.97
CA LEU A 369 -15.79 9.22 7.21
C LEU A 369 -15.76 9.85 5.82
N ALA A 370 -16.86 9.84 5.07
CA ALA A 370 -16.92 10.46 3.76
C ALA A 370 -16.64 11.98 3.84
N LEU A 371 -17.14 12.65 4.87
CA LEU A 371 -16.84 14.06 5.16
C LEU A 371 -15.38 14.27 5.59
N ALA A 372 -14.84 13.39 6.44
CA ALA A 372 -13.44 13.44 6.88
C ALA A 372 -12.46 13.26 5.70
N TRP A 373 -12.85 12.48 4.70
CA TRP A 373 -12.12 12.34 3.45
C TRP A 373 -12.42 13.45 2.44
N ASN A 374 -13.32 14.38 2.75
CA ASN A 374 -13.76 15.42 1.82
C ASN A 374 -14.26 14.84 0.47
N ARG A 375 -15.03 13.74 0.53
CA ARG A 375 -15.58 13.01 -0.62
C ARG A 375 -17.11 13.01 -0.62
N VAL A 376 -17.67 14.17 -0.99
CA VAL A 376 -19.12 14.38 -1.07
C VAL A 376 -19.77 13.48 -2.12
N ASP A 377 -19.04 13.17 -3.20
CA ASP A 377 -19.47 12.22 -4.24
C ASP A 377 -19.80 10.85 -3.65
N ILE A 378 -18.95 10.34 -2.75
CA ILE A 378 -19.14 9.05 -2.08
C ILE A 378 -20.30 9.09 -1.08
N ALA A 379 -20.42 10.18 -0.32
CA ALA A 379 -21.57 10.36 0.58
C ALA A 379 -22.90 10.30 -0.21
N ARG A 380 -22.94 10.92 -1.39
CA ARG A 380 -24.12 10.91 -2.26
C ARG A 380 -24.41 9.53 -2.86
N SER A 381 -23.40 8.87 -3.43
CA SER A 381 -23.58 7.60 -4.13
C SER A 381 -23.81 6.41 -3.21
N ASP A 382 -23.13 6.36 -2.06
CA ASP A 382 -23.09 5.15 -1.23
C ASP A 382 -23.83 5.32 0.09
N VAL A 383 -23.82 6.51 0.71
CA VAL A 383 -24.51 6.72 2.00
C VAL A 383 -25.98 7.10 1.79
N PHE A 384 -26.24 8.10 0.95
CA PHE A 384 -27.60 8.60 0.74
C PHE A 384 -28.43 7.74 -0.23
N ALA A 385 -27.82 7.05 -1.20
CA ALA A 385 -28.56 6.15 -2.08
C ALA A 385 -29.13 4.93 -1.33
N MET A 386 -28.40 4.39 -0.34
CA MET A 386 -28.91 3.32 0.53
C MET A 386 -29.97 3.81 1.52
N GLY A 387 -29.89 5.05 1.98
CA GLY A 387 -30.82 5.64 2.96
C GLY A 387 -32.22 5.97 2.43
N HIS A 388 -32.42 6.11 1.12
CA HIS A 388 -33.75 6.38 0.56
C HIS A 388 -34.68 5.16 0.57
N ALA A 389 -34.15 3.94 0.69
CA ALA A 389 -34.97 2.74 0.84
C ALA A 389 -35.56 2.60 2.26
N SER A 390 -34.96 3.23 3.28
CA SER A 390 -35.32 3.04 4.69
C SER A 390 -36.02 4.23 5.35
N ARG A 391 -36.37 5.30 4.61
CA ARG A 391 -36.97 6.52 5.19
C ARG A 391 -38.23 7.07 4.55
N LEU A 392 -38.90 6.36 3.63
CA LEU A 392 -40.18 6.80 3.07
C LEU A 392 -41.44 6.13 3.66
N THR A 393 -41.31 5.30 4.69
CA THR A 393 -42.48 4.67 5.36
C THR A 393 -42.89 5.30 6.69
N SER A 394 -42.31 6.43 7.13
CA SER A 394 -42.72 7.08 8.39
C SER A 394 -42.67 8.61 8.37
N CYS A 395 -43.20 9.23 7.31
CA CYS A 395 -43.67 10.61 7.40
C CYS A 395 -45.18 10.63 7.12
N THR A 396 -45.97 10.62 8.19
CA THR A 396 -47.37 11.04 8.12
C THR A 396 -47.41 12.50 7.67
N PRO A 397 -48.20 12.87 6.66
CA PRO A 397 -48.28 14.25 6.21
C PRO A 397 -49.00 15.08 7.28
N PHE A 398 -48.28 16.02 7.88
CA PHE A 398 -48.86 17.04 8.75
C PHE A 398 -49.85 17.87 7.91
N GLY A 399 -51.11 17.87 8.35
CA GLY A 399 -52.23 18.42 7.60
C GLY A 399 -52.09 19.91 7.29
N ARG A 400 -52.36 20.27 6.04
CA ARG A 400 -52.79 21.62 5.67
C ARG A 400 -54.15 21.87 6.31
N LYS A 401 -54.22 22.76 7.30
CA LYS A 401 -55.46 23.48 7.60
C LYS A 401 -55.46 24.76 6.77
N ASN A 402 -56.34 24.78 5.79
CA ASN A 402 -56.75 25.99 5.09
C ASN A 402 -57.31 26.98 6.11
N VAL A 403 -56.81 28.21 6.08
CA VAL A 403 -57.49 29.36 6.66
C VAL A 403 -58.37 29.92 5.54
N SER A 404 -59.69 29.82 5.74
CA SER A 404 -60.73 30.55 5.01
C SER A 404 -61.28 31.62 5.92
#